data_AF-A0A1F4NG94-F1
#
_entry.id   AF-A0A1F4NG94-F1
#
_cell.length_a   1.000
_cell.length_b   1.000
_cell.length_c   1.000
_cell.angle_alpha   90.00
_cell.angle_beta   90.00
_cell.angle_gamma   90.00
#
_symmetry.space_group_name_H-M   'P 1'
#
loop_
_entity.id
_entity.type
_entity.pdbx_description
1 polymer ?
#
loop_
_entity_poly.entity_id
_entity_poly.type
_entity_poly.pdbx_seq_one_letter_code
_entity_poly.pdbx_strand_id
1 'polypeptide(L)'
;MNCLTTAWTLHATELRGWLRHRVGNPALADDLLQDLFLKALRQGDRFCDLHNARAWLFEVARNLLADHLRVSHHMVELPDDLTAQTDDTDTVDTLTACLPRVLSELSPEDREAITLCDLQGMAQADFARATGLSLSAAKSRVQRARVRLRAHMSQACQVQMDAGGRVSDFVPRALVE
;
A
#
# COMPACT_ATOMS: atom_id res chain seq x y z
N MET A 1 -2.52 -34.74 21.49
CA MET A 1 -2.19 -34.47 20.08
C MET A 1 -2.49 -33.01 19.80
N ASN A 2 -1.51 -32.25 19.29
CA ASN A 2 -1.62 -30.82 19.08
C ASN A 2 -2.78 -30.51 18.11
N CYS A 3 -3.76 -29.70 18.52
CA CYS A 3 -4.98 -29.40 17.77
C CYS A 3 -4.66 -28.91 16.33
N LEU A 4 -3.55 -28.19 16.18
CA LEU A 4 -3.03 -27.72 14.92
C LEU A 4 -2.68 -28.88 14.00
N THR A 5 -1.95 -29.87 14.50
CA THR A 5 -1.55 -31.04 13.70
C THR A 5 -2.78 -31.78 13.19
N THR A 6 -3.83 -31.93 14.01
CA THR A 6 -5.09 -32.55 13.59
C THR A 6 -5.80 -31.73 12.52
N ALA A 7 -5.99 -30.42 12.72
CA ALA A 7 -6.62 -29.58 11.71
C ALA A 7 -5.80 -29.54 10.41
N TRP A 8 -4.47 -29.54 10.52
CA TRP A 8 -3.57 -29.50 9.38
C TRP A 8 -3.64 -30.79 8.57
N THR A 9 -3.58 -31.96 9.21
CA THR A 9 -3.68 -33.25 8.49
C THR A 9 -5.02 -33.40 7.79
N LEU A 10 -6.11 -32.86 8.35
CA LEU A 10 -7.42 -32.88 7.72
C LEU A 10 -7.53 -31.98 6.48
N HIS A 11 -6.86 -30.82 6.46
CA HIS A 11 -7.15 -29.77 5.47
C HIS A 11 -5.98 -29.41 4.54
N ALA A 12 -4.75 -29.84 4.82
CA ALA A 12 -3.57 -29.46 4.04
C ALA A 12 -3.67 -29.89 2.56
N THR A 13 -4.19 -31.09 2.28
CA THR A 13 -4.36 -31.58 0.90
C THR A 13 -5.37 -30.74 0.11
N GLU A 14 -6.47 -30.35 0.75
CA GLU A 14 -7.50 -29.49 0.15
C GLU A 14 -6.96 -28.08 -0.12
N LEU A 15 -6.25 -27.50 0.87
CA LEU A 15 -5.60 -26.19 0.75
C LEU A 15 -4.55 -26.18 -0.37
N ARG A 16 -3.72 -27.22 -0.45
CA ARG A 16 -2.73 -27.38 -1.52
C ARG A 16 -3.41 -27.43 -2.89
N GLY A 17 -4.47 -28.24 -3.04
CA GLY A 17 -5.22 -28.32 -4.29
C GLY A 17 -5.83 -26.98 -4.69
N TRP A 18 -6.41 -26.26 -3.73
CA TRP A 18 -6.98 -24.94 -3.93
C TRP A 18 -5.91 -23.90 -4.33
N LEU A 19 -4.76 -23.87 -3.65
CA LEU A 19 -3.64 -22.97 -3.97
C LEU A 19 -3.09 -23.26 -5.37
N ARG A 20 -2.81 -24.53 -5.69
CA ARG A 20 -2.30 -24.94 -7.01
C ARG A 20 -3.20 -24.48 -8.15
N HIS A 21 -4.51 -24.59 -7.98
CA HIS A 21 -5.47 -24.12 -8.98
C HIS A 21 -5.46 -22.59 -9.16
N ARG A 22 -5.12 -21.83 -8.11
CA ARG A 22 -5.08 -20.36 -8.14
C ARG A 22 -3.79 -19.79 -8.69
N VAL A 23 -2.63 -20.37 -8.35
CA VAL A 23 -1.33 -19.82 -8.75
C VAL A 23 -0.75 -20.44 -10.02
N GLY A 24 -1.22 -21.62 -10.44
CA GLY A 24 -0.70 -22.32 -11.62
C GLY A 24 0.75 -22.83 -11.51
N ASN A 25 1.49 -22.45 -10.47
CA ASN A 25 2.85 -22.89 -10.16
C ASN A 25 2.85 -23.82 -8.92
N PRO A 26 3.22 -25.11 -9.06
CA PRO A 26 3.26 -26.05 -7.94
C PRO A 26 4.21 -25.66 -6.81
N ALA A 27 5.40 -25.14 -7.11
CA ALA A 27 6.40 -24.76 -6.10
C ALA A 27 5.88 -23.60 -5.24
N LEU A 28 5.36 -22.56 -5.90
CA LEU A 28 4.74 -21.43 -5.21
C LEU A 28 3.54 -21.85 -4.34
N ALA A 29 2.75 -22.83 -4.79
CA ALA A 29 1.65 -23.34 -3.98
C ALA A 29 2.13 -24.04 -2.70
N ASP A 30 3.26 -24.77 -2.77
CA ASP A 30 3.86 -25.41 -1.59
C ASP A 30 4.50 -24.37 -0.65
N ASP A 31 5.12 -23.31 -1.17
CA ASP A 31 5.64 -22.20 -0.37
C ASP A 31 4.53 -21.47 0.40
N LEU A 32 3.43 -21.11 -0.28
CA LEU A 32 2.28 -20.48 0.37
C LEU A 32 1.64 -21.39 1.42
N LEU A 33 1.63 -22.71 1.18
CA LEU A 33 1.14 -23.68 2.15
C LEU A 33 2.07 -23.77 3.37
N GLN A 34 3.39 -23.68 3.18
CA GLN A 34 4.36 -23.63 4.26
C GLN A 34 4.19 -22.37 5.12
N ASP A 35 4.05 -21.19 4.49
CA ASP A 35 3.80 -19.93 5.20
C ASP A 35 2.51 -19.97 6.01
N LEU A 36 1.45 -20.56 5.46
CA LEU A 36 0.20 -20.77 6.17
C LEU A 36 0.41 -21.64 7.43
N PHE A 37 1.20 -22.71 7.33
CA PHE A 37 1.50 -23.57 8.47
C PHE A 37 2.24 -22.79 9.56
N LEU A 38 3.26 -22.01 9.18
CA LEU A 38 4.03 -21.20 10.12
C LEU A 38 3.16 -20.15 10.81
N LYS A 39 2.24 -19.50 10.08
CA LYS A 39 1.26 -18.57 10.67
C LYS A 39 0.31 -19.28 11.66
N ALA A 40 -0.16 -20.47 11.32
CA ALA A 40 -1.00 -21.28 12.22
C ALA A 40 -0.22 -21.74 13.46
N LEU A 41 1.05 -22.11 13.31
CA LEU A 41 1.93 -22.50 14.41
C LEU A 41 2.19 -21.33 15.39
N ARG A 42 2.38 -20.11 14.87
CA ARG A 42 2.58 -18.91 15.68
C ARG A 42 1.35 -18.50 16.49
N GLN A 43 0.15 -18.90 16.10
CA GLN A 43 -1.07 -18.68 16.90
C GLN A 43 -1.05 -19.49 18.21
N GLY A 44 -0.34 -20.62 18.25
CA GLY A 44 -0.28 -21.48 19.43
C GLY A 44 -1.66 -21.89 19.92
N ASP A 45 -1.92 -21.74 21.22
CA ASP A 45 -3.17 -22.15 21.86
C ASP A 45 -4.40 -21.43 21.30
N ARG A 46 -4.24 -20.19 20.81
CA ARG A 46 -5.35 -19.42 20.20
C ARG A 46 -5.90 -20.08 18.94
N PHE A 47 -5.10 -20.91 18.26
CA PHE A 47 -5.58 -21.70 17.14
C PHE A 47 -6.54 -22.80 17.62
N CYS A 48 -6.27 -23.41 18.79
CA CYS A 48 -7.11 -24.44 19.36
C CYS A 48 -8.47 -23.90 19.81
N ASP A 49 -8.55 -22.63 20.18
CA ASP A 49 -9.79 -21.97 20.60
C ASP A 49 -10.70 -21.59 19.42
N LEU A 50 -10.24 -21.78 18.17
CA LEU A 50 -11.03 -21.46 16.98
C LEU A 50 -12.22 -22.41 16.85
N HIS A 51 -13.41 -21.82 16.75
CA HIS A 51 -14.64 -22.58 16.50
C HIS A 51 -14.63 -23.33 15.15
N ASN A 52 -13.89 -22.80 14.14
CA ASN A 52 -13.76 -23.43 12.84
C ASN A 52 -12.35 -23.22 12.27
N ALA A 53 -11.46 -24.15 12.58
CA ALA A 53 -10.08 -24.14 12.10
C ALA A 53 -9.98 -24.14 10.56
N ARG A 54 -10.85 -24.89 9.87
CA ARG A 54 -10.86 -24.94 8.39
C ARG A 54 -11.15 -23.57 7.79
N ALA A 55 -12.19 -22.88 8.28
CA ALA A 55 -12.57 -21.57 7.77
C ALA A 55 -11.42 -20.56 7.92
N TRP A 56 -10.79 -20.55 9.10
CA TRP A 56 -9.64 -19.70 9.38
C TRP A 56 -8.44 -20.02 8.48
N LEU A 57 -8.11 -21.30 8.26
CA LEU A 57 -7.02 -21.69 7.37
C LEU A 57 -7.24 -21.18 5.94
N PHE A 58 -8.46 -21.32 5.41
CA PHE A 58 -8.80 -20.81 4.08
C PHE A 58 -8.83 -19.28 4.02
N GLU A 59 -9.21 -18.60 5.09
CA GLU A 59 -9.14 -17.14 5.18
C GLU A 59 -7.69 -16.66 5.12
N VAL A 60 -6.81 -17.22 5.93
CA VAL A 60 -5.38 -16.86 5.92
C VAL A 60 -4.72 -17.23 4.59
N ALA A 61 -5.08 -18.37 3.98
CA ALA A 61 -4.60 -18.76 2.66
C ALA A 61 -5.00 -17.73 1.57
N ARG A 62 -6.23 -17.22 1.60
CA ARG A 62 -6.67 -16.16 0.68
C ARG A 62 -5.90 -14.86 0.88
N ASN A 63 -5.64 -14.49 2.13
CA ASN A 63 -4.86 -13.29 2.43
C ASN A 63 -3.41 -13.43 1.96
N LEU A 64 -2.77 -14.58 2.20
CA LEU A 64 -1.44 -14.90 1.69
C LEU A 64 -1.37 -14.83 0.15
N LEU A 65 -2.37 -15.40 -0.53
CA LEU A 65 -2.46 -15.33 -1.99
C LEU A 65 -2.63 -13.88 -2.48
N ALA A 66 -3.51 -13.09 -1.85
CA ALA A 66 -3.73 -11.70 -2.21
C ALA A 66 -2.47 -10.84 -1.98
N ASP A 67 -1.78 -11.04 -0.87
CA ASP A 67 -0.49 -10.39 -0.57
C ASP A 67 0.55 -10.76 -1.62
N HIS A 68 0.67 -12.05 -1.96
CA HIS A 68 1.59 -12.52 -2.98
C HIS A 68 1.28 -11.89 -4.34
N LEU A 69 0.01 -11.89 -4.76
CA LEU A 69 -0.42 -11.28 -6.03
C LEU A 69 -0.23 -9.75 -6.06
N ARG A 70 -0.37 -9.08 -4.92
CA ARG A 70 -0.16 -7.63 -4.79
C ARG A 70 1.32 -7.27 -4.92
N VAL A 71 2.21 -8.10 -4.37
CA VAL A 71 3.67 -7.91 -4.44
C VAL A 71 4.23 -8.41 -5.77
N SER A 72 3.62 -9.43 -6.38
CA SER A 72 4.05 -10.00 -7.66
C SER A 72 3.70 -9.15 -8.88
N HIS A 73 3.32 -7.88 -8.70
CA HIS A 73 3.23 -6.95 -9.82
C HIS A 73 4.63 -6.76 -10.43
N HIS A 74 4.84 -7.47 -11.55
CA HIS A 74 5.90 -7.37 -12.55
C HIS A 74 7.34 -7.24 -12.03
N MET A 75 7.92 -8.36 -11.58
CA MET A 75 9.34 -8.57 -11.84
C MET A 75 9.47 -8.97 -13.31
N VAL A 76 9.92 -8.03 -14.14
CA VAL A 76 10.34 -8.28 -15.52
C VAL A 76 11.80 -8.71 -15.46
N GLU A 77 12.17 -9.77 -16.18
CA GLU A 77 13.60 -10.06 -16.39
C GLU A 77 14.24 -8.83 -17.04
N LEU A 78 15.26 -8.27 -16.40
CA LEU A 78 16.06 -7.20 -16.99
C LEU A 78 16.84 -7.79 -18.17
N PRO A 79 16.67 -7.30 -19.41
CA PRO A 79 17.62 -7.56 -20.49
C PRO A 79 19.08 -7.42 -20.04
N ASP A 80 19.95 -8.34 -20.48
CA ASP A 80 21.40 -8.27 -20.22
C ASP A 80 22.06 -7.01 -20.81
N ASP A 81 21.36 -6.31 -21.72
CA ASP A 81 21.81 -5.07 -22.36
C ASP A 81 21.26 -3.79 -21.72
N LEU A 82 20.69 -3.88 -20.50
CA LEU A 82 20.24 -2.70 -19.77
C LEU A 82 21.42 -1.78 -19.46
N THR A 83 21.60 -0.79 -20.32
CA THR A 83 22.36 0.42 -20.02
C THR A 83 21.69 1.08 -18.83
N ALA A 84 22.49 1.48 -17.83
CA ALA A 84 21.99 2.32 -16.75
C ALA A 84 21.20 3.46 -17.38
N GLN A 85 19.91 3.59 -17.02
CA GLN A 85 19.22 4.85 -17.24
C GLN A 85 20.10 5.88 -16.53
N THR A 86 20.78 6.72 -17.30
CA THR A 86 21.16 8.04 -16.80
C THR A 86 19.88 8.60 -16.24
N ASP A 87 19.86 8.98 -14.96
CA ASP A 87 18.76 9.67 -14.30
C ASP A 87 18.29 10.81 -15.22
N ASP A 88 17.37 10.53 -16.12
CA ASP A 88 16.40 11.52 -16.57
C ASP A 88 15.64 11.75 -15.29
N THR A 89 16.05 12.80 -14.56
CA THR A 89 15.48 13.21 -13.29
C THR A 89 13.98 13.01 -13.39
N ASP A 90 13.45 12.05 -12.63
CA ASP A 90 12.06 11.65 -12.73
C ASP A 90 11.24 12.94 -12.76
N THR A 91 10.24 13.06 -13.64
CA THR A 91 9.42 14.27 -13.74
C THR A 91 8.80 14.66 -12.37
N VAL A 92 8.71 13.68 -11.46
CA VAL A 92 8.36 13.82 -10.05
C VAL A 92 9.43 14.55 -9.21
N ASP A 93 10.71 14.32 -9.45
CA ASP A 93 11.81 14.98 -8.73
C ASP A 93 11.89 16.47 -9.05
N THR A 94 11.62 16.85 -10.30
CA THR A 94 11.51 18.27 -10.70
C THR A 94 10.22 18.94 -10.21
N LEU A 95 9.14 18.19 -9.95
CA LEU A 95 7.93 18.67 -9.27
C LEU A 95 8.13 19.06 -7.81
N THR A 96 9.20 18.56 -7.17
CA THR A 96 9.54 18.92 -5.78
C THR A 96 9.72 20.42 -5.62
N ALA A 97 10.23 21.13 -6.64
CA ALA A 97 10.40 22.59 -6.62
C ALA A 97 9.06 23.35 -6.52
N CYS A 98 7.97 22.75 -6.99
CA CYS A 98 6.63 23.32 -6.96
C CYS A 98 5.94 23.17 -5.59
N LEU A 99 6.28 22.12 -4.83
CA LEU A 99 5.57 21.74 -3.62
C LEU A 99 5.61 22.82 -2.51
N PRO A 100 6.76 23.44 -2.16
CA PRO A 100 6.81 24.47 -1.13
C PRO A 100 5.89 25.66 -1.41
N ARG A 101 5.83 26.09 -2.68
CA ARG A 101 4.95 27.18 -3.12
C ARG A 101 3.49 26.79 -2.97
N VAL A 102 3.09 25.64 -3.52
CA VAL A 102 1.69 25.19 -3.46
C VAL A 102 1.23 24.99 -2.01
N LEU A 103 2.08 24.47 -1.13
CA LEU A 103 1.78 24.36 0.29
C LEU A 103 1.54 25.73 0.96
N SER A 104 2.24 26.78 0.52
CA SER A 104 2.04 28.14 1.04
C SER A 104 0.68 28.74 0.65
N GLU A 105 0.11 28.30 -0.47
CA GLU A 105 -1.20 28.76 -0.98
C GLU A 105 -2.39 28.04 -0.32
N LEU A 106 -2.14 26.90 0.34
CA LEU A 106 -3.18 26.21 1.11
C LEU A 106 -3.55 26.98 2.37
N SER A 107 -4.77 26.73 2.85
CA SER A 107 -5.19 27.22 4.16
C SER A 107 -4.24 26.69 5.26
N PRO A 108 -4.02 27.43 6.36
CA PRO A 108 -3.12 26.98 7.43
C PRO A 108 -3.47 25.58 7.95
N GLU A 109 -4.76 25.30 8.06
CA GLU A 109 -5.28 24.01 8.52
C GLU A 109 -5.01 22.87 7.52
N ASP A 110 -5.17 23.12 6.22
CA ASP A 110 -4.88 22.13 5.18
C ASP A 110 -3.37 21.87 5.07
N ARG A 111 -2.56 22.93 5.11
CA ARG A 111 -1.10 22.82 5.08
C ARG A 111 -0.60 22.02 6.29
N GLU A 112 -1.11 22.29 7.48
CA GLU A 112 -0.73 21.56 8.69
C GLU A 112 -1.10 20.07 8.60
N ALA A 113 -2.32 19.76 8.12
CA ALA A 113 -2.77 18.39 7.94
C ALA A 113 -1.86 17.60 6.97
N ILE A 114 -1.51 18.18 5.83
CA ILE A 114 -0.59 17.57 4.85
C ILE A 114 0.82 17.43 5.46
N THR A 115 1.33 18.48 6.10
CA THR A 115 2.70 18.47 6.63
C THR A 115 2.87 17.38 7.67
N LEU A 116 1.97 17.29 8.65
CA LEU A 116 2.09 16.33 9.73
C LEU A 116 1.79 14.90 9.24
N CYS A 117 0.69 14.69 8.52
CA CYS A 117 0.25 13.34 8.17
C CYS A 117 0.99 12.75 6.96
N ASP A 118 1.17 13.54 5.90
CA ASP A 118 1.70 13.06 4.62
C ASP A 118 3.22 13.24 4.51
N LEU A 119 3.77 14.36 4.99
CA LEU A 119 5.22 14.63 4.89
C LEU A 119 6.02 14.07 6.08
N GLN A 120 5.48 14.16 7.30
CA GLN A 120 6.14 13.68 8.51
C GLN A 120 5.67 12.28 8.95
N GLY A 121 4.69 11.69 8.25
CA GLY A 121 4.21 10.34 8.53
C GLY A 121 3.43 10.19 9.85
N MET A 122 2.93 11.29 10.43
CA MET A 122 2.12 11.24 11.64
C MET A 122 0.81 10.47 11.37
N ALA A 123 0.46 9.54 12.27
CA ALA A 123 -0.82 8.86 12.16
C ALA A 123 -1.99 9.85 12.32
N GLN A 124 -3.03 9.71 11.49
CA GLN A 124 -4.18 10.63 11.54
C GLN A 124 -4.91 10.62 12.89
N ALA A 125 -4.77 9.55 13.68
CA ALA A 125 -5.27 9.50 15.06
C ALA A 125 -4.47 10.40 16.01
N ASP A 126 -3.16 10.52 15.80
CA ASP A 126 -2.29 11.39 16.58
C ASP A 126 -2.51 12.85 16.19
N PHE A 127 -2.68 13.11 14.89
CA PHE A 127 -3.10 14.42 14.39
C PHE A 127 -4.44 14.86 14.99
N ALA A 128 -5.43 13.96 15.09
CA ALA A 128 -6.71 14.25 15.73
C ALA A 128 -6.54 14.67 17.19
N ARG A 129 -5.68 13.97 17.95
CA ARG A 129 -5.36 14.31 19.34
C ARG A 129 -4.65 15.65 19.46
N ALA A 130 -3.66 15.91 18.60
CA ALA A 130 -2.88 17.14 18.61
C ALA A 130 -3.73 18.38 18.28
N THR A 131 -4.74 18.23 17.41
CA THR A 131 -5.59 19.33 16.93
C THR A 131 -6.94 19.44 17.66
N GLY A 132 -7.22 18.56 18.63
CA GLY A 132 -8.49 18.54 19.36
C GLY A 132 -9.70 18.13 18.49
N LEU A 133 -9.48 17.42 17.39
CA LEU A 133 -10.52 16.94 16.49
C LEU A 133 -10.94 15.51 16.82
N SER A 134 -12.14 15.13 16.42
CA SER A 134 -12.50 13.70 16.34
C SER A 134 -11.70 13.01 15.23
N LEU A 135 -11.49 11.70 15.37
CA LEU A 135 -10.80 10.91 14.34
C LEU A 135 -11.48 11.01 12.96
N SER A 136 -12.81 11.06 12.92
CA SER A 136 -13.57 11.21 11.67
C SER A 136 -13.37 12.60 11.04
N ALA A 137 -13.34 13.65 11.86
CA ALA A 137 -13.06 15.01 11.40
C ALA A 137 -11.62 15.16 10.88
N ALA A 138 -10.64 14.55 11.57
CA ALA A 138 -9.24 14.51 11.14
C ALA A 138 -9.06 13.79 9.80
N LYS A 139 -9.65 12.59 9.65
CA LYS A 139 -9.67 11.84 8.38
C LYS A 139 -10.26 12.68 7.23
N SER A 140 -11.41 13.30 7.48
CA SER A 140 -12.06 14.17 6.50
C SER A 140 -11.24 15.41 6.16
N ARG A 141 -10.54 16.00 7.15
CA ARG A 141 -9.62 17.13 6.97
C ARG A 141 -8.49 16.76 6.03
N VAL A 142 -7.76 15.69 6.35
CA VAL A 142 -6.62 15.22 5.53
C VAL A 142 -7.06 14.90 4.11
N GLN A 143 -8.20 14.22 3.94
CA GLN A 143 -8.71 13.91 2.61
C GLN A 143 -9.04 15.17 1.80
N ARG A 144 -9.71 16.17 2.40
CA ARG A 144 -10.01 17.44 1.72
C ARG A 144 -8.75 18.24 1.42
N ALA A 145 -7.79 18.26 2.33
CA ALA A 145 -6.50 18.90 2.13
C ALA A 145 -5.75 18.29 0.93
N ARG A 146 -5.75 16.95 0.79
CA ARG A 146 -5.15 16.25 -0.36
C ARG A 146 -5.83 16.60 -1.70
N VAL A 147 -7.16 16.70 -1.70
CA VAL A 147 -7.90 17.11 -2.91
C VAL A 147 -7.57 18.55 -3.29
N ARG A 148 -7.48 19.46 -2.31
CA ARG A 148 -7.10 20.86 -2.55
C ARG A 148 -5.66 20.98 -3.03
N LEU A 149 -4.73 20.29 -2.38
CA LEU A 149 -3.32 20.22 -2.80
C LEU A 149 -3.21 19.80 -4.26
N ARG A 150 -3.89 18.71 -4.65
CA ARG A 150 -3.92 18.25 -6.04
C ARG A 150 -4.42 19.33 -6.99
N ALA A 151 -5.54 19.98 -6.66
CA ALA A 151 -6.11 21.03 -7.51
C ALA A 151 -5.14 22.21 -7.69
N HIS A 152 -4.49 22.66 -6.62
CA HIS A 152 -3.49 23.72 -6.71
C HIS A 152 -2.25 23.29 -7.48
N MET A 153 -1.76 22.06 -7.30
CA MET A 153 -0.63 21.54 -8.08
C MET A 153 -0.95 21.53 -9.58
N SER A 154 -2.14 21.08 -9.98
CA SER A 154 -2.58 21.10 -11.38
C SER A 154 -2.68 22.51 -11.96
N GLN A 155 -3.11 23.50 -11.18
CA GLN A 155 -3.25 24.89 -11.64
C GLN A 155 -1.92 25.66 -11.67
N ALA A 156 -1.11 25.53 -10.60
CA ALA A 156 0.11 26.31 -10.41
C ALA A 156 1.29 25.75 -11.21
N CYS A 157 1.33 24.44 -11.43
CA CYS A 157 2.44 23.76 -12.08
C CYS A 157 2.03 23.06 -13.39
N GLN A 158 0.80 23.29 -13.86
CA GLN A 158 0.25 22.75 -15.11
C GLN A 158 0.49 21.24 -15.26
N VAL A 159 0.36 20.52 -14.14
CA VAL A 159 0.64 19.07 -14.09
C VAL A 159 -0.38 18.36 -14.96
N GLN A 160 0.09 17.75 -16.05
CA GLN A 160 -0.69 16.87 -16.90
C GLN A 160 -0.63 15.46 -16.33
N MET A 161 -1.78 14.81 -16.27
CA MET A 161 -1.91 13.43 -15.83
C MET A 161 -2.31 12.56 -17.03
N ASP A 162 -1.74 11.37 -17.13
CA ASP A 162 -2.14 10.37 -18.11
C ASP A 162 -3.51 9.74 -17.76
N ALA A 163 -4.03 8.91 -18.66
CA ALA A 163 -5.30 8.19 -18.46
C ALA A 163 -5.27 7.21 -17.26
N GLY A 164 -4.08 6.85 -16.76
CA GLY A 164 -3.87 6.01 -15.58
C GLY A 164 -3.72 6.81 -14.28
N GLY A 165 -3.78 8.14 -14.33
CA GLY A 165 -3.62 9.01 -13.17
C GLY A 165 -2.17 9.20 -12.71
N ARG A 166 -1.19 8.88 -13.56
CA ARG A 166 0.23 9.20 -13.33
C ARG A 166 0.55 10.56 -13.92
N VAL A 167 1.54 11.25 -13.36
CA VAL A 167 2.01 12.53 -13.93
C VAL A 167 2.74 12.23 -15.23
N SER A 168 2.34 12.89 -16.32
CA SER A 168 2.93 12.69 -17.65
C SER A 168 3.80 13.87 -18.10
N ASP A 169 3.51 15.08 -17.63
CA ASP A 169 4.23 16.31 -17.95
C ASP A 169 3.90 17.41 -16.94
N PHE A 170 4.75 18.43 -16.78
CA PHE A 170 4.41 19.64 -16.04
C PHE A 170 5.26 20.84 -16.50
N VAL A 171 4.64 22.03 -16.54
CA VAL A 171 5.35 23.28 -16.84
C VAL A 171 5.32 24.15 -15.58
N PRO A 172 6.45 24.31 -14.88
CA PRO A 172 6.51 25.19 -13.73
C PRO A 172 6.21 26.62 -14.19
N ARG A 173 5.20 27.26 -13.59
CA ARG A 173 4.94 28.68 -13.83
C ARG A 173 6.16 29.47 -13.40
N ALA A 174 6.70 30.30 -14.30
CA ALA A 174 7.89 31.11 -14.05
C ALA A 174 7.76 31.85 -12.70
N LEU A 175 8.84 31.84 -11.91
CA LEU A 175 8.91 32.63 -10.69
C LEU A 175 8.69 34.09 -11.09
N VAL A 176 7.57 34.69 -10.68
CA VAL A 176 7.48 36.15 -10.63
C VAL A 176 8.22 36.52 -9.35
N GLU A 177 9.32 37.25 -9.52
CA GLU A 177 10.14 37.82 -8.44
C GLU A 177 9.33 38.70 -7.48
#